data_AF-A0A950FN91-F1
#
_entry.id   AF-A0A950FN91-F1
#
_cell.length_a   1.000
_cell.length_b   1.000
_cell.length_c   1.000
_cell.angle_alpha   90.00
_cell.angle_beta   90.00
_cell.angle_gamma   90.00
#
_symmetry.space_group_name_H-M   'P 1'
#
loop_
_entity.id
_entity.type
_entity.pdbx_description
1 polymer ?
#
loop_
_entity_poly.entity_id
_entity_poly.type
_entity_poly.pdbx_seq_one_letter_code
_entity_poly.pdbx_strand_id
1 'polypeptide(L)'
;MIVRRLLGGALLSGLAVPLLAAAPHPSAPRAHDVLPFLPGARVFARAEPAARDQASPAPAATDEPQAPPPLATGPTPEITARARAVFEANRAGKIDRTQYTADMNGRITDAELARASVELRSLGEVKSFTQVRKITQGPITLYVFRIELAKAPVIEQVVGWNEAGQVRFLQFGAVPQ
;
A
#
# COMPACT_ATOMS: atom_id res chain seq x y z
N MET A 1 44.28 -9.16 -9.56
CA MET A 1 44.40 -10.53 -9.05
C MET A 1 43.10 -11.27 -9.33
N ILE A 2 43.20 -12.33 -10.12
CA ILE A 2 42.13 -13.21 -10.59
C ILE A 2 42.12 -14.44 -9.69
N VAL A 3 41.00 -14.80 -9.08
CA VAL A 3 40.74 -16.19 -8.65
C VAL A 3 39.27 -16.51 -8.90
N ARG A 4 39.05 -17.33 -9.94
CA ARG A 4 37.82 -18.07 -10.26
C ARG A 4 37.83 -19.42 -9.52
N ARG A 5 36.65 -20.06 -9.46
CA ARG A 5 36.30 -21.47 -9.08
C ARG A 5 35.69 -21.57 -7.67
N LEU A 6 34.61 -22.33 -7.40
CA LEU A 6 34.20 -23.64 -7.93
C LEU A 6 32.67 -23.83 -8.00
N LEU A 7 32.26 -24.62 -9.01
CA LEU A 7 31.02 -25.40 -9.06
C LEU A 7 30.97 -26.42 -7.91
N GLY A 8 29.78 -26.65 -7.36
CA GLY A 8 29.46 -27.81 -6.54
C GLY A 8 28.00 -28.20 -6.76
N GLY A 9 27.78 -29.14 -7.67
CA GLY A 9 26.48 -29.81 -7.83
C GLY A 9 26.34 -31.01 -6.88
N ALA A 10 25.11 -31.28 -6.45
CA ALA A 10 24.64 -32.55 -5.89
C ALA A 10 23.14 -32.67 -6.22
N LEU A 11 22.75 -33.50 -7.20
CA LEU A 11 22.11 -34.83 -7.07
C LEU A 11 20.84 -34.84 -6.19
N LEU A 12 19.63 -34.91 -6.78
CA LEU A 12 18.88 -36.10 -7.25
C LEU A 12 18.21 -36.92 -6.12
N SER A 13 16.87 -36.87 -6.07
CA SER A 13 15.87 -37.88 -5.66
C SER A 13 14.54 -37.11 -5.45
N GLY A 14 13.41 -37.35 -6.11
CA GLY A 14 12.84 -38.58 -6.62
C GLY A 14 11.52 -38.82 -5.85
N LEU A 15 10.37 -38.63 -6.51
CA LEU A 15 9.17 -39.47 -6.40
C LEU A 15 8.01 -38.89 -7.23
N ALA A 16 7.55 -39.71 -8.18
CA ALA A 16 6.26 -39.60 -8.87
C ALA A 16 5.10 -39.73 -7.85
N VAL A 17 3.89 -39.27 -8.13
CA VAL A 17 2.83 -40.02 -8.86
C VAL A 17 1.63 -39.07 -9.05
N PRO A 18 0.79 -39.28 -10.08
CA PRO A 18 -0.08 -38.26 -10.68
C PRO A 18 -1.50 -38.28 -10.09
N LEU A 19 -2.29 -37.22 -10.36
CA LEU A 19 -3.73 -37.41 -10.49
C LEU A 19 -4.29 -36.55 -11.64
N LEU A 20 -4.95 -37.28 -12.53
CA LEU A 20 -5.67 -36.87 -13.72
C LEU A 20 -7.00 -36.22 -13.34
N ALA A 21 -7.53 -35.42 -14.28
CA ALA A 21 -8.93 -35.04 -14.47
C ALA A 21 -9.45 -33.81 -13.69
N ALA A 22 -9.60 -32.69 -14.41
CA ALA A 22 -10.90 -32.28 -14.94
C ALA A 22 -10.78 -30.92 -15.67
N ALA A 23 -10.95 -30.95 -16.99
CA ALA A 23 -11.54 -29.87 -17.77
C ALA A 23 -12.73 -30.49 -18.53
N PRO A 24 -13.71 -29.75 -19.09
CA PRO A 24 -13.90 -28.30 -19.12
C PRO A 24 -15.34 -27.87 -18.75
N HIS A 25 -15.57 -26.63 -18.29
CA HIS A 25 -16.88 -25.98 -18.47
C HIS A 25 -16.72 -24.47 -18.73
N PRO A 26 -16.77 -24.03 -19.99
CA PRO A 26 -17.14 -22.65 -20.31
C PRO A 26 -18.66 -22.51 -20.15
N SER A 27 -19.10 -21.65 -19.24
CA SER A 27 -20.51 -21.26 -19.14
C SER A 27 -20.67 -19.79 -19.49
N ALA A 28 -20.90 -19.55 -20.77
CA ALA A 28 -21.75 -18.49 -21.30
C ALA A 28 -22.40 -19.10 -22.56
N PRO A 29 -23.71 -18.94 -22.83
CA PRO A 29 -24.32 -17.62 -23.01
C PRO A 29 -25.79 -17.52 -22.53
N ARG A 30 -26.26 -16.29 -22.28
CA ARG A 30 -27.67 -15.95 -22.56
C ARG A 30 -27.71 -14.71 -23.42
N ALA A 31 -28.20 -14.93 -24.63
CA ALA A 31 -28.60 -13.93 -25.58
C ALA A 31 -29.99 -13.38 -25.23
N HIS A 32 -30.24 -12.19 -25.79
CA HIS A 32 -31.51 -11.48 -25.92
C HIS A 32 -31.97 -10.69 -24.69
N ASP A 33 -31.70 -9.39 -24.70
CA ASP A 33 -32.78 -8.52 -25.14
C ASP A 33 -32.26 -7.33 -25.98
N VAL A 34 -33.01 -7.06 -27.03
CA VAL A 34 -32.73 -6.12 -28.11
C VAL A 34 -33.64 -4.93 -27.86
N LEU A 35 -33.11 -3.72 -27.80
CA LEU A 35 -33.91 -2.55 -28.17
C LEU A 35 -33.18 -1.67 -29.19
N PRO A 36 -33.89 -1.21 -30.22
CA PRO A 36 -33.33 -0.73 -31.48
C PRO A 36 -32.94 0.76 -31.47
N PHE A 37 -32.34 1.11 -32.59
CA PHE A 37 -31.59 2.29 -32.99
C PHE A 37 -32.47 3.44 -33.56
N LEU A 38 -32.15 4.69 -33.16
CA LEU A 38 -32.33 6.02 -33.83
C LEU A 38 -33.75 6.57 -34.16
N PRO A 39 -33.95 7.83 -34.65
CA PRO A 39 -33.10 9.05 -34.78
C PRO A 39 -33.78 10.38 -34.33
N GLY A 40 -32.97 11.46 -34.24
CA GLY A 40 -33.26 12.84 -34.67
C GLY A 40 -34.67 13.50 -34.59
N ALA A 41 -34.69 14.62 -33.84
CA ALA A 41 -35.30 15.93 -34.16
C ALA A 41 -36.83 16.15 -34.10
N ARG A 42 -37.22 17.13 -33.25
CA ARG A 42 -38.02 18.38 -33.49
C ARG A 42 -38.86 18.71 -32.25
N VAL A 43 -38.53 19.76 -31.48
CA VAL A 43 -39.00 21.17 -31.56
C VAL A 43 -40.48 21.34 -31.14
N PHE A 44 -40.74 22.47 -30.48
CA PHE A 44 -41.99 23.07 -29.95
C PHE A 44 -42.16 22.85 -28.43
N ALA A 45 -42.24 23.85 -27.55
CA ALA A 45 -42.71 25.22 -27.76
C ALA A 45 -42.00 26.23 -26.83
N ARG A 46 -41.59 27.36 -27.41
CA ARG A 46 -41.45 28.64 -26.71
C ARG A 46 -42.73 29.43 -26.98
N ALA A 47 -43.42 29.83 -25.92
CA ALA A 47 -44.34 30.95 -25.92
C ALA A 47 -44.07 31.74 -24.63
N GLU A 48 -43.48 32.94 -24.78
CA GLU A 48 -43.53 34.05 -23.82
C GLU A 48 -44.96 34.63 -23.79
N PRO A 49 -45.38 35.55 -22.88
CA PRO A 49 -44.57 36.40 -22.00
C PRO A 49 -45.12 36.71 -20.57
N ALA A 50 -44.28 37.43 -19.82
CA ALA A 50 -44.62 38.50 -18.87
C ALA A 50 -45.31 38.20 -17.51
N ALA A 51 -44.56 38.61 -16.47
CA ALA A 51 -44.97 39.48 -15.37
C ALA A 51 -45.50 38.89 -14.05
N ARG A 52 -44.84 39.40 -12.99
CA ARG A 52 -45.28 39.69 -11.62
C ARG A 52 -45.23 38.58 -10.56
N ASP A 53 -44.32 38.85 -9.62
CA ASP A 53 -44.52 38.81 -8.17
C ASP A 53 -45.42 37.70 -7.64
N GLN A 54 -44.79 36.61 -7.21
CA GLN A 54 -45.21 35.94 -5.99
C GLN A 54 -43.97 35.61 -5.16
N ALA A 55 -43.76 36.43 -4.14
CA ALA A 55 -42.96 36.09 -2.98
C ALA A 55 -43.41 34.73 -2.46
N SER A 56 -42.48 33.77 -2.42
CA SER A 56 -42.67 32.51 -1.71
C SER A 56 -41.65 32.45 -0.58
N PRO A 57 -42.09 32.13 0.65
CA PRO A 57 -41.29 32.27 1.85
C PRO A 57 -40.16 31.25 1.85
N ALA A 58 -38.97 31.67 2.28
CA ALA A 58 -38.02 30.74 2.85
C ALA A 58 -38.63 30.17 4.14
N PRO A 59 -38.60 28.85 4.32
CA PRO A 59 -38.11 28.39 5.62
C PRO A 59 -37.18 27.18 5.52
N ALA A 60 -36.30 27.13 6.52
CA ALA A 60 -35.50 26.01 6.98
C ALA A 60 -34.33 25.61 6.08
N ALA A 61 -33.21 26.30 6.30
CA ALA A 61 -31.92 25.63 6.30
C ALA A 61 -32.01 24.48 7.32
N THR A 62 -32.19 23.26 6.82
CA THR A 62 -31.84 22.06 7.58
C THR A 62 -30.33 22.06 7.66
N ASP A 63 -29.78 22.39 8.83
CA ASP A 63 -28.42 22.02 9.25
C ASP A 63 -28.33 20.49 9.20
N GLU A 64 -28.15 19.92 8.01
CA GLU A 64 -27.61 18.57 7.90
C GLU A 64 -26.15 18.66 8.37
N PRO A 65 -25.74 17.89 9.39
CA PRO A 65 -24.33 17.77 9.73
C PRO A 65 -23.61 17.29 8.47
N GLN A 66 -22.85 18.18 7.84
CA GLN A 66 -22.00 17.81 6.71
C GLN A 66 -21.09 16.69 7.20
N ALA A 67 -21.36 15.47 6.73
CA ALA A 67 -20.46 14.35 6.96
C ALA A 67 -19.07 14.79 6.49
N PRO A 68 -18.03 14.66 7.33
CA PRO A 68 -16.70 15.10 6.95
C PRO A 68 -16.33 14.41 5.63
N PRO A 69 -15.70 15.15 4.69
CA PRO A 69 -15.33 14.57 3.41
C PRO A 69 -14.48 13.32 3.64
N PRO A 70 -14.64 12.28 2.81
CA PRO A 70 -13.85 11.06 2.95
C PRO A 70 -12.36 11.42 2.96
N LEU A 71 -11.68 11.13 4.07
CA LEU A 71 -10.25 11.38 4.23
C LEU A 71 -9.51 10.66 3.10
N ALA A 72 -8.78 11.42 2.30
CA ALA A 72 -8.01 10.89 1.18
C ALA A 72 -7.09 9.76 1.65
N THR A 73 -7.22 8.59 1.03
CA THR A 73 -6.40 7.38 1.28
C THR A 73 -4.97 7.51 0.73
N GLY A 74 -4.45 8.74 0.65
CA GLY A 74 -3.11 9.05 0.19
C GLY A 74 -2.06 8.87 1.29
N PRO A 75 -0.77 8.86 0.94
CA PRO A 75 0.30 8.88 1.92
C PRO A 75 0.20 10.17 2.75
N THR A 76 0.01 10.03 4.06
CA THR A 76 -0.03 11.21 4.93
C THR A 76 1.38 11.59 5.37
N PRO A 77 1.69 12.89 5.53
CA PRO A 77 2.99 13.35 6.02
C PRO A 77 3.36 12.73 7.38
N GLU A 78 2.37 12.50 8.24
CA GLU A 78 2.55 11.94 9.59
C GLU A 78 3.02 10.49 9.53
N ILE A 79 2.42 9.67 8.65
CA ILE A 79 2.81 8.27 8.48
C ILE A 79 4.22 8.17 7.88
N THR A 80 4.54 9.06 6.94
CA THR A 80 5.88 9.16 6.35
C THR A 80 6.93 9.55 7.40
N ALA A 81 6.64 10.56 8.23
CA ALA A 81 7.54 10.98 9.31
C ALA A 81 7.77 9.86 10.33
N ARG A 82 6.72 9.14 10.73
CA ARG A 82 6.83 7.99 11.64
C ARG A 82 7.65 6.85 11.05
N ALA A 83 7.42 6.49 9.79
CA ALA A 83 8.20 5.45 9.12
C ALA A 83 9.68 5.83 9.01
N ARG A 84 9.98 7.10 8.69
CA ARG A 84 11.35 7.63 8.64
C ARG A 84 12.01 7.60 10.02
N ALA A 85 11.30 7.95 11.09
CA ALA A 85 11.85 7.86 12.45
C ALA A 85 12.23 6.42 12.79
N VAL A 86 11.39 5.43 12.43
CA VAL A 86 11.70 4.00 12.59
C VAL A 86 12.94 3.64 11.77
N PHE A 87 13.03 4.07 10.51
CA PHE A 87 14.20 3.81 9.66
C PHE A 87 15.50 4.30 10.29
N GLU A 88 15.54 5.57 10.70
CA GLU A 88 16.75 6.19 11.24
C GLU A 88 17.14 5.57 12.59
N ALA A 89 16.17 5.21 13.45
CA ALA A 89 16.46 4.52 14.70
C ALA A 89 17.13 3.14 14.47
N ASN A 90 16.66 2.39 13.46
CA ASN A 90 17.25 1.09 13.09
C ASN A 90 18.61 1.28 12.41
N ARG A 91 18.75 2.25 11.51
CA ARG A 91 20.03 2.63 10.89
C ARG A 91 21.06 3.02 11.96
N ALA A 92 20.66 3.78 12.98
CA ALA A 92 21.51 4.16 14.10
C ALA A 92 21.80 3.02 15.08
N GLY A 93 21.05 1.91 15.04
CA GLY A 93 21.14 0.83 16.03
C GLY A 93 20.67 1.25 17.42
N LYS A 94 19.83 2.29 17.51
CA LYS A 94 19.36 2.91 18.77
C LYS A 94 17.84 2.94 18.81
N ILE A 95 17.23 1.77 18.76
CA ILE A 95 15.76 1.68 18.82
C ILE A 95 15.25 1.83 20.25
N ASP A 96 14.13 2.52 20.40
CA ASP A 96 13.36 2.54 21.64
C ASP A 96 12.41 1.34 21.65
N ARG A 97 12.70 0.36 22.51
CA ARG A 97 11.93 -0.89 22.62
C ARG A 97 10.47 -0.65 23.04
N THR A 98 10.15 0.46 23.69
CA THR A 98 8.76 0.76 24.09
C THR A 98 7.85 1.06 22.90
N GLN A 99 8.44 1.45 21.76
CA GLN A 99 7.73 1.72 20.52
C GLN A 99 7.39 0.45 19.74
N TYR A 100 7.82 -0.72 20.20
CA TYR A 100 7.58 -2.01 19.55
C TYR A 100 6.63 -2.84 20.41
N THR A 101 5.82 -3.67 19.76
CA THR A 101 5.01 -4.64 20.49
C THR A 101 5.89 -5.67 21.20
N ALA A 102 5.38 -6.30 22.25
CA ALA A 102 6.11 -7.35 22.97
C ALA A 102 6.59 -8.48 22.04
N ASP A 103 5.72 -8.92 21.11
CA ASP A 103 6.06 -9.93 20.10
C ASP A 103 7.22 -9.49 19.20
N MET A 104 7.23 -8.23 18.76
CA MET A 104 8.28 -7.71 17.90
C MET A 104 9.59 -7.53 18.68
N ASN A 105 9.51 -7.08 19.93
CA ASN A 105 10.67 -7.00 20.82
C ASN A 105 11.34 -8.36 21.05
N GLY A 106 10.54 -9.42 21.20
CA GLY A 106 11.05 -10.79 21.33
C GLY A 106 11.79 -11.29 20.09
N ARG A 107 11.57 -10.67 18.92
CA ARG A 107 12.25 -11.00 17.64
C ARG A 107 13.46 -10.12 17.34
N ILE A 108 13.63 -8.99 18.03
CA ILE A 108 14.76 -8.10 17.78
C ILE A 108 15.85 -8.43 18.79
N THR A 109 16.81 -9.26 18.40
CA THR A 109 18.02 -9.46 19.21
C THR A 109 19.02 -8.32 18.99
N ASP A 110 19.90 -8.07 19.96
CA ASP A 110 20.92 -7.03 19.83
C ASP A 110 21.92 -7.33 18.69
N ALA A 111 22.20 -8.62 18.44
CA ALA A 111 23.04 -9.06 17.34
C ALA A 111 22.40 -8.75 15.98
N GLU A 112 21.11 -9.02 15.81
CA GLU A 112 20.38 -8.70 14.58
C GLU A 112 20.25 -7.18 14.37
N LEU A 113 19.97 -6.43 15.44
CA LEU A 113 19.91 -4.96 15.37
C LEU A 113 21.27 -4.37 14.98
N ALA A 114 22.36 -4.86 15.55
CA ALA A 114 23.71 -4.43 15.21
C ALA A 114 24.04 -4.73 13.74
N ARG A 115 23.70 -5.94 13.25
CA ARG A 115 23.86 -6.32 11.85
C ARG A 115 23.05 -5.43 10.92
N ALA A 116 21.77 -5.24 11.21
CA ALA A 116 20.88 -4.38 10.43
C ALA A 116 21.38 -2.93 10.39
N SER A 117 21.85 -2.40 11.53
CA SER A 117 22.41 -1.04 11.61
C SER A 117 23.65 -0.89 10.72
N VAL A 118 24.57 -1.86 10.74
CA VAL A 118 25.77 -1.84 9.87
C VAL A 118 25.36 -1.89 8.39
N GLU A 119 24.44 -2.80 8.04
CA GLU A 119 23.94 -2.94 6.67
C GLU A 119 23.29 -1.64 6.18
N LEU A 120 22.32 -1.09 6.93
CA LEU A 120 21.62 0.15 6.57
C LEU A 120 22.56 1.36 6.49
N ARG A 121 23.56 1.48 7.38
CA ARG A 121 24.57 2.55 7.29
C ARG A 121 25.47 2.39 6.07
N SER A 122 25.77 1.16 5.67
CA SER A 122 26.65 0.90 4.53
C SER A 122 26.08 1.42 3.20
N LEU A 123 24.75 1.56 3.11
CA LEU A 123 24.01 2.07 1.95
C LEU A 123 24.11 3.59 1.75
N GLY A 124 24.65 4.32 2.74
CA GLY A 124 24.86 5.77 2.66
C GLY A 124 23.61 6.58 3.02
N GLU A 125 23.61 7.87 2.65
CA GLU A 125 22.55 8.82 3.04
C GLU A 125 21.24 8.62 2.27
N VAL A 126 20.12 8.90 2.92
CA VAL A 126 18.80 8.86 2.29
C VAL A 126 18.64 10.03 1.33
N LYS A 127 18.45 9.74 0.03
CA LYS A 127 18.12 10.71 -1.01
C LYS A 127 16.62 10.95 -1.11
N SER A 128 15.83 9.88 -1.07
CA SER A 128 14.36 9.97 -1.12
C SER A 128 13.72 8.90 -0.23
N PHE A 129 12.52 9.19 0.25
CA PHE A 129 11.75 8.31 1.13
C PHE A 129 10.27 8.51 0.80
N THR A 130 9.72 7.58 0.03
CA THR A 130 8.40 7.75 -0.58
C THR A 130 7.54 6.53 -0.27
N GLN A 131 6.34 6.75 0.25
CA GLN A 131 5.37 5.66 0.40
C GLN A 131 4.91 5.23 -0.99
N VAL A 132 5.10 3.96 -1.31
CA VAL A 132 4.72 3.39 -2.62
C VAL A 132 3.50 2.50 -2.53
N ARG A 133 3.24 1.87 -1.38
CA ARG A 133 2.08 0.99 -1.19
C ARG A 133 1.51 1.10 0.22
N LYS A 134 0.20 0.85 0.31
CA LYS A 134 -0.52 0.58 1.55
C LYS A 134 -1.23 -0.76 1.37
N ILE A 135 -0.96 -1.71 2.26
CA ILE A 135 -1.49 -3.07 2.20
C ILE A 135 -2.31 -3.28 3.46
N THR A 136 -3.60 -3.61 3.30
CA THR A 136 -4.47 -3.98 4.42
C THR A 136 -4.71 -5.48 4.38
N GLN A 137 -4.31 -6.19 5.43
CA GLN A 137 -4.51 -7.64 5.57
C GLN A 137 -5.16 -7.94 6.92
N GLY A 138 -6.47 -8.18 6.91
CA GLY A 138 -7.26 -8.32 8.13
C GLY A 138 -7.13 -7.07 9.01
N PRO A 139 -6.76 -7.20 10.31
CA PRO A 139 -6.64 -6.07 11.22
C PRO A 139 -5.33 -5.29 11.05
N ILE A 140 -4.46 -5.64 10.10
CA ILE A 140 -3.14 -5.05 9.96
C ILE A 140 -3.09 -4.15 8.72
N THR A 141 -2.65 -2.91 8.92
CA THR A 141 -2.25 -2.02 7.83
C THR A 141 -0.73 -1.92 7.78
N LEU A 142 -0.16 -2.33 6.64
CA LEU A 142 1.25 -2.20 6.33
C LEU A 142 1.47 -1.05 5.34
N TYR A 143 2.50 -0.28 5.57
CA TYR A 143 2.94 0.80 4.71
C TYR A 143 4.29 0.42 4.13
N VAL A 144 4.42 0.49 2.81
CA VAL A 144 5.65 0.17 2.09
C VAL A 144 6.25 1.46 1.59
N PHE A 145 7.48 1.73 2.00
CA PHE A 145 8.26 2.89 1.60
C PHE A 145 9.42 2.43 0.73
N ARG A 146 9.58 3.07 -0.43
CA ARG A 146 10.76 2.95 -1.27
C ARG A 146 11.76 4.01 -0.81
N ILE A 147 12.97 3.57 -0.51
CA ILE A 147 14.04 4.40 0.03
C ILE A 147 15.20 4.38 -0.94
N GLU A 148 15.47 5.53 -1.55
CA GLU A 148 16.65 5.70 -2.39
C GLU A 148 17.79 6.21 -1.54
N LEU A 149 18.89 5.48 -1.56
CA LEU A 149 20.08 5.78 -0.76
C LEU A 149 21.22 6.24 -1.66
N ALA A 150 22.22 6.86 -1.05
CA ALA A 150 23.35 7.42 -1.77
C ALA A 150 24.09 6.34 -2.59
N LYS A 151 24.20 5.13 -2.03
CA LYS A 151 24.72 3.95 -2.70
C LYS A 151 23.55 3.05 -3.09
N ALA A 152 23.61 2.50 -4.30
CA ALA A 152 22.69 1.44 -4.72
C ALA A 152 22.87 0.19 -3.84
N PRO A 153 21.82 -0.62 -3.61
CA PRO A 153 20.50 -0.60 -4.25
C PRO A 153 19.45 0.25 -3.53
N VAL A 154 18.33 0.50 -4.23
CA VAL A 154 17.09 0.97 -3.61
C VAL A 154 16.54 -0.15 -2.71
N ILE A 155 16.09 0.21 -1.52
CA ILE A 155 15.46 -0.74 -0.58
C ILE A 155 14.00 -0.38 -0.34
N GLU A 156 13.23 -1.36 0.11
CA GLU A 156 11.91 -1.16 0.68
C GLU A 156 11.94 -1.31 2.21
N GLN A 157 11.22 -0.43 2.88
CA GLN A 157 10.81 -0.61 4.27
C GLN A 157 9.32 -0.93 4.30
N VAL A 158 8.98 -2.07 4.88
CA VAL A 158 7.59 -2.43 5.20
C VAL A 158 7.41 -2.24 6.70
N VAL A 159 6.48 -1.37 7.09
CA VAL A 159 6.21 -1.06 8.50
C VAL A 159 4.71 -1.10 8.78
N GLY A 160 4.33 -1.69 9.91
CA GLY A 160 2.97 -1.73 10.39
C GLY A 160 2.90 -1.43 11.88
N TRP A 161 1.89 -0.67 12.27
CA TRP A 161 1.62 -0.32 13.66
C TRP A 161 0.35 -1.01 14.17
N ASN A 162 0.29 -1.33 15.45
CA ASN A 162 -0.96 -1.71 16.12
C ASN A 162 -1.82 -0.47 16.44
N GLU A 163 -2.99 -0.68 17.04
CA GLU A 163 -3.91 0.40 17.43
C GLU A 163 -3.29 1.36 18.46
N ALA A 164 -2.38 0.88 19.32
CA ALA A 164 -1.62 1.69 20.26
C ALA A 164 -0.45 2.48 19.61
N GLY A 165 -0.27 2.36 18.29
CA GLY A 165 0.80 3.03 17.56
C GLY A 165 2.19 2.40 17.72
N GLN A 166 2.29 1.20 18.31
CA GLN A 166 3.54 0.44 18.41
C GLN A 166 3.82 -0.34 17.14
N VAL A 167 5.09 -0.42 16.74
CA VAL A 167 5.57 -1.21 15.61
C VAL A 167 5.33 -2.69 15.89
N ARG A 168 4.43 -3.29 15.09
CA ARG A 168 4.09 -4.71 15.14
C ARG A 168 4.73 -5.50 13.99
N PHE A 169 5.07 -4.80 12.90
CA PHE A 169 5.74 -5.38 11.75
C PHE A 169 6.81 -4.42 11.24
N LEU A 170 8.01 -4.94 11.00
CA LEU A 170 9.10 -4.21 10.38
C LEU A 170 9.94 -5.16 9.53
N GLN A 171 10.18 -4.80 8.28
CA GLN A 171 11.06 -5.53 7.37
C GLN A 171 11.78 -4.54 6.45
N PHE A 172 13.06 -4.81 6.20
CA PHE A 172 13.85 -4.16 5.16
C PHE A 172 14.20 -5.19 4.08
N GLY A 173 14.16 -4.79 2.82
CA GLY A 173 14.51 -5.69 1.72
C GLY A 173 14.99 -4.91 0.49
N ALA A 174 15.85 -5.53 -0.32
CA ALA A 174 16.23 -4.96 -1.61
C ALA A 174 15.04 -5.01 -2.59
N VAL A 175 14.89 -3.97 -3.40
CA VAL A 175 13.96 -4.01 -4.54
C VAL A 175 14.62 -4.83 -5.65
N PRO A 176 14.02 -5.94 -6.12
CA PRO A 176 14.53 -6.65 -7.30
C PRO A 176 14.51 -5.72 -8.51
N GLN A 177 15.64 -5.65 -9.22
CA GLN A 177 15.83 -4.87 -10.45
C GLN A 177 15.25 -5.61 -11.66
#